data_AF-A0A9E5SU03-F1
#
_entry.id   AF-A0A9E5SU03-F1
#
_cell.length_a   1.000
_cell.length_b   1.000
_cell.length_c   1.000
_cell.angle_alpha   90.00
_cell.angle_beta   90.00
_cell.angle_gamma   90.00
#
_symmetry.space_group_name_H-M   'P 1'
#
loop_
_entity.id
_entity.type
_entity.pdbx_description
1 polymer ?
#
loop_
_entity_poly.entity_id
_entity_poly.type
_entity_poly.pdbx_seq_one_letter_code
_entity_poly.pdbx_strand_id
1 'polypeptide(L)'
;MAETFIDAPIEMYEDHLKEAHKENVAKFFDNLVKKSGVNEQANIETVKKIRQKEAEIKTFDKKLGSKKKLRGFLIFLIVIGVIAAIVTGYLAYQSSTGAAVGGLPMWALILICVFSGLFAIGMLLLIILVVNKQIKNFREILKKLQAERDTLEEEAWKQVNPLNVLYDWGMSAYLFTETVPIVKLDPYFDVRRFDYLTSKFNLVEQFDDTNSVEFVQSGEISGNPFLVTKKVHHYIGEKTYTGSLTVTWTVYYTDSNGHRQSRTESQTLVASVTKPYPEYEDETYLIYGNESAPKLHFSRSPLYSHKMSPKEIQKLIKEQTKKFDAKAKEAIKNNKSFNPLSNMEFEALWNTIDRDNELEYRLLFTPLSQQSMKKVLLDNKVGFGDDFYMVKDEMLNIVGPAHFNRFDFSANPNEYVDYEIAASRKRFNEYNNAYFKHMFFGFAPLLCIPEYQLHKPKEFIYKSKYGFNVSYWEHEAMANSMDVRTLEHSECVTRNILKTKPVQSSDSTDVLEVTAHGYKGIPRVDYVPKTARNGRTYQVPVEWTEYVGVWKKNTMVLKVQPKMTRLDYISNVLGKSDNQGWKNFLNGEYSNLIFRRNMLGFICNKYNSYTGDDDAALDELLK
;
A
#
# COMPACT_ATOMS: atom_id res chain seq x y z
N MET A 1 23.49 -14.89 -20.89
CA MET A 1 23.84 -16.06 -20.05
C MET A 1 22.83 -17.15 -20.37
N ALA A 2 23.26 -18.28 -20.92
CA ALA A 2 22.38 -19.43 -21.17
C ALA A 2 21.75 -19.90 -19.85
N GLU A 3 20.48 -20.33 -19.87
CA GLU A 3 19.67 -20.94 -18.79
C GLU A 3 20.48 -21.51 -17.59
N THR A 4 21.04 -20.65 -16.74
CA THR A 4 21.96 -21.10 -15.69
C THR A 4 21.15 -21.63 -14.52
N PHE A 5 21.37 -22.90 -14.19
CA PHE A 5 20.93 -23.51 -12.93
C PHE A 5 21.42 -22.70 -11.72
N ILE A 6 20.54 -22.44 -10.75
CA ILE A 6 20.78 -21.61 -9.57
C ILE A 6 20.78 -22.50 -8.32
N ASP A 7 21.94 -22.92 -7.84
CA ASP A 7 22.06 -23.74 -6.62
C ASP A 7 22.46 -22.95 -5.37
N ALA A 8 22.93 -21.71 -5.53
CA ALA A 8 23.34 -20.83 -4.44
C ALA A 8 22.73 -19.43 -4.62
N PRO A 9 21.42 -19.23 -4.33
CA PRO A 9 20.73 -17.98 -4.62
C PRO A 9 21.35 -16.75 -3.95
N ILE A 10 21.87 -16.88 -2.73
CA ILE A 10 22.47 -15.77 -1.96
C ILE A 10 23.74 -15.28 -2.66
N GLU A 11 24.68 -16.18 -2.91
CA GLU A 11 25.94 -15.87 -3.57
C GLU A 11 25.71 -15.40 -5.00
N MET A 12 24.88 -16.11 -5.77
CA MET A 12 24.58 -15.73 -7.15
C MET A 12 23.96 -14.33 -7.24
N TYR A 13 23.10 -13.96 -6.29
CA TYR A 13 22.55 -12.61 -6.22
C TYR A 13 23.63 -11.57 -5.94
N GLU A 14 24.40 -11.74 -4.86
CA GLU A 14 25.36 -10.73 -4.39
C GLU A 14 26.55 -10.57 -5.36
N ASP A 15 27.07 -11.68 -5.88
CA ASP A 15 28.30 -11.69 -6.69
C ASP A 15 28.05 -11.35 -8.16
N HIS A 16 26.83 -11.59 -8.67
CA HIS A 16 26.53 -11.49 -10.10
C HIS A 16 25.23 -10.75 -10.41
N LEU A 17 24.08 -11.26 -9.95
CA LEU A 17 22.79 -10.78 -10.47
C LEU A 17 22.45 -9.36 -10.05
N LYS A 18 22.88 -8.91 -8.87
CA LYS A 18 22.62 -7.56 -8.36
C LYS A 18 23.21 -6.47 -9.26
N GLU A 19 24.49 -6.57 -9.58
CA GLU A 19 25.13 -5.59 -10.48
C GLU A 19 24.68 -5.79 -11.94
N ALA A 20 24.49 -7.03 -12.39
CA ALA A 20 23.95 -7.29 -13.73
C ALA A 20 22.55 -6.68 -13.93
N HIS A 21 21.66 -6.84 -12.94
CA HIS A 21 20.32 -6.26 -12.98
C HIS A 21 20.40 -4.73 -13.04
N LYS A 22 21.17 -4.13 -12.15
CA LYS A 22 21.38 -2.68 -12.07
C LYS A 22 21.90 -2.10 -13.38
N GLU A 23 22.83 -2.78 -14.05
CA GLU A 23 23.29 -2.40 -15.38
C GLU A 23 22.19 -2.52 -16.44
N ASN A 24 21.43 -3.61 -16.45
CA ASN A 24 20.33 -3.81 -17.39
C ASN A 24 19.27 -2.72 -17.24
N VAL A 25 18.87 -2.40 -16.01
CA VAL A 25 17.91 -1.34 -15.68
C VAL A 25 18.41 0.03 -16.15
N ALA A 26 19.68 0.36 -15.87
CA ALA A 26 20.27 1.64 -16.29
C ALA A 26 20.33 1.75 -17.83
N LYS A 27 20.81 0.71 -18.52
CA LYS A 27 20.87 0.65 -19.99
C LYS A 27 19.47 0.74 -20.61
N PHE A 28 18.47 0.09 -20.02
CA PHE A 28 17.10 0.14 -20.48
C PHE A 28 16.52 1.55 -20.37
N PHE A 29 16.73 2.23 -19.25
CA PHE A 29 16.30 3.61 -19.09
C PHE A 29 16.98 4.55 -20.09
N ASP A 30 18.30 4.40 -20.31
CA ASP A 30 19.02 5.18 -21.33
C ASP A 30 18.45 4.96 -22.73
N ASN A 31 18.03 3.74 -23.04
CA ASN A 31 17.38 3.44 -24.31
C ASN A 31 15.98 4.06 -24.40
N LEU A 32 15.22 4.15 -23.29
CA LEU A 32 13.96 4.89 -23.26
C LEU A 32 14.17 6.38 -23.50
N VAL A 33 15.18 7.00 -22.87
CA VAL A 33 15.52 8.41 -23.09
C VAL A 33 15.87 8.64 -24.56
N LYS A 34 16.75 7.81 -25.15
CA LYS A 34 17.08 7.89 -26.57
C LYS A 34 15.85 7.72 -27.47
N LYS A 35 14.99 6.73 -27.17
CA LYS A 35 13.76 6.46 -27.94
C LYS A 35 12.76 7.62 -27.87
N SER A 36 12.66 8.28 -26.71
CA SER A 36 11.75 9.41 -26.52
C SER A 36 12.20 10.69 -27.23
N GLY A 37 13.49 10.82 -27.55
CA GLY A 37 14.04 12.02 -28.17
C GLY A 37 14.03 13.26 -27.27
N VAL A 38 13.83 13.10 -25.95
CA VAL A 38 13.83 14.24 -25.01
C VAL A 38 15.22 14.88 -24.92
N ASN A 39 15.26 16.21 -24.83
CA ASN A 39 16.51 16.95 -24.66
C ASN A 39 16.84 17.07 -23.16
N GLU A 40 17.72 16.19 -22.68
CA GLU A 40 18.15 16.17 -21.27
C GLU A 40 18.73 17.51 -20.81
N GLN A 41 19.55 18.16 -21.65
CA GLN A 41 20.18 19.43 -21.30
C GLN A 41 19.16 20.57 -21.15
N ALA A 42 18.15 20.63 -22.03
CA ALA A 42 17.07 21.60 -21.92
C ALA A 42 16.26 21.41 -20.63
N ASN A 43 15.96 20.15 -20.27
CA ASN A 43 15.27 19.85 -19.02
C ASN A 43 16.08 20.27 -17.79
N ILE A 44 17.38 19.98 -17.77
CA ILE A 44 18.28 20.40 -16.68
C ILE A 44 18.26 21.93 -16.51
N GLU A 45 18.26 22.69 -17.60
CA GLU A 45 18.21 24.15 -17.56
C GLU A 45 16.87 24.68 -17.03
N THR A 46 15.75 24.11 -17.48
CA THR A 46 14.42 24.49 -16.99
C THR A 46 14.25 24.14 -15.51
N VAL A 47 14.66 22.95 -15.09
CA VAL A 47 14.64 22.53 -13.67
C VAL A 47 15.52 23.44 -12.82
N LYS A 48 16.69 23.85 -13.30
CA LYS A 48 17.55 24.81 -12.59
C LYS A 48 16.83 26.16 -12.36
N LYS A 49 16.08 26.66 -13.35
CA LYS A 49 15.26 27.88 -13.20
C LYS A 49 14.13 27.67 -12.19
N ILE A 50 13.48 26.51 -12.18
CA ILE A 50 12.46 26.14 -11.18
C ILE A 50 13.07 26.21 -9.77
N ARG A 51 14.21 25.55 -9.53
CA ARG A 51 14.88 25.56 -8.21
C ARG A 51 15.29 26.97 -7.77
N GLN A 52 15.71 27.83 -8.70
CA GLN A 52 15.99 29.24 -8.40
C GLN A 52 14.73 29.97 -7.94
N LYS A 53 13.60 29.78 -8.63
CA LYS A 53 12.30 30.37 -8.25
C LYS A 53 11.79 29.85 -6.90
N GLU A 54 11.93 28.55 -6.63
CA GLU A 54 11.60 27.98 -5.31
C GLU A 54 12.41 28.63 -4.18
N ALA A 55 13.71 28.89 -4.40
CA ALA A 55 14.56 29.58 -3.43
C ALA A 55 14.14 31.05 -3.22
N GLU A 56 13.77 31.76 -4.29
CA GLU A 56 13.21 33.11 -4.21
C GLU A 56 11.89 33.13 -3.42
N ILE A 57 10.97 32.21 -3.74
CA ILE A 57 9.68 32.04 -3.06
C ILE A 57 9.91 31.82 -1.56
N LYS A 58 10.78 30.88 -1.18
CA LYS A 58 11.12 30.60 0.23
C LYS A 58 11.67 31.83 0.95
N THR A 59 12.48 32.63 0.25
CA THR A 59 13.05 33.87 0.80
C THR A 59 11.96 34.92 1.05
N PHE A 60 11.05 35.13 0.08
CA PHE A 60 9.95 36.07 0.23
C PHE A 60 8.88 35.61 1.20
N ASP A 61 8.63 34.31 1.32
CA ASP A 61 7.71 33.75 2.31
C ASP A 61 8.23 33.95 3.74
N LYS A 62 9.53 33.75 3.97
CA LYS A 62 10.19 34.10 5.25
C LYS A 62 10.06 35.60 5.57
N LYS A 63 10.27 36.48 4.57
CA LYS A 63 10.09 37.94 4.74
C LYS A 63 8.63 38.28 5.07
N LEU A 64 7.66 37.67 4.40
CA LEU A 64 6.23 37.83 4.66
C LEU A 64 5.87 37.36 6.07
N GLY A 65 6.34 36.19 6.49
CA GLY A 65 6.16 35.65 7.84
C GLY A 65 6.71 36.56 8.92
N SER A 66 7.91 37.12 8.72
CA SER A 66 8.51 38.11 9.62
C SER A 66 7.65 39.37 9.75
N LYS A 67 7.12 39.91 8.65
CA LYS A 67 6.22 41.07 8.69
C LYS A 67 4.86 40.76 9.31
N LYS A 68 4.30 39.55 9.13
CA LYS A 68 3.10 39.10 9.84
C LYS A 68 3.34 39.02 11.35
N LYS A 69 4.49 38.50 11.79
CA LYS A 69 4.89 38.48 13.21
C LYS A 69 5.04 39.90 13.77
N LEU A 70 5.70 40.79 13.04
CA LEU A 70 5.81 42.20 13.42
C LEU A 70 4.42 42.85 13.56
N ARG A 71 3.50 42.60 12.62
CA ARG A 71 2.11 43.08 12.73
C ARG A 71 1.43 42.56 14.00
N GLY A 72 1.55 41.27 14.32
CA GLY A 72 1.01 40.69 15.55
C GLY A 72 1.60 41.32 16.81
N PHE A 73 2.92 41.54 16.83
CA PHE A 73 3.61 42.22 17.92
C PHE A 73 3.17 43.67 18.10
N LEU A 74 3.00 44.42 17.00
CA LEU A 74 2.49 45.79 17.06
C LEU A 74 1.04 45.85 17.57
N ILE A 75 0.19 44.89 17.18
CA ILE A 75 -1.17 44.77 17.73
C ILE A 75 -1.11 44.51 19.24
N PHE A 76 -0.22 43.64 19.70
CA PHE A 76 -0.02 43.39 21.12
C PHE A 76 0.42 44.65 21.88
N LEU A 77 1.34 45.45 21.32
CA LEU A 77 1.75 46.73 21.92
C LEU A 77 0.60 47.76 21.96
N ILE A 78 -0.27 47.79 20.94
CA ILE A 78 -1.47 48.64 20.93
C ILE A 78 -2.41 48.22 22.07
N VAL A 79 -2.65 46.92 22.27
CA VAL A 79 -3.50 46.42 23.35
C VAL A 79 -2.95 46.82 24.71
N ILE A 80 -1.64 46.66 24.95
CA ILE A 80 -0.99 47.12 26.20
C ILE A 80 -1.14 48.64 26.38
N GLY A 81 -0.88 49.42 25.32
CA GLY A 81 -0.99 50.88 25.36
C GLY A 81 -2.40 51.36 25.70
N VAL A 82 -3.43 50.72 25.13
CA VAL A 82 -4.83 51.03 25.42
C VAL A 82 -5.20 50.65 26.85
N ILE A 83 -4.78 49.49 27.34
CA ILE A 83 -5.02 49.08 28.75
C ILE A 83 -4.35 50.07 29.70
N ALA A 84 -3.10 50.47 29.43
CA ALA A 84 -2.38 51.45 30.25
C ALA A 84 -3.09 52.82 30.27
N ALA A 85 -3.61 53.27 29.13
CA ALA A 85 -4.40 54.51 29.04
C ALA A 85 -5.69 54.42 29.87
N ILE A 86 -6.42 53.30 29.79
CA ILE A 86 -7.66 53.08 30.56
C ILE A 86 -7.38 53.05 32.06
N VAL A 87 -6.36 52.29 32.49
CA VAL A 87 -5.99 52.15 33.91
C VAL A 87 -5.52 53.48 34.49
N THR A 88 -4.63 54.20 33.80
CA THR A 88 -4.12 55.50 34.27
C THR A 88 -5.18 56.59 34.24
N GLY A 89 -6.08 56.58 33.25
CA GLY A 89 -7.26 57.45 33.21
C GLY A 89 -8.22 57.20 34.37
N TYR A 90 -8.47 55.94 34.71
CA TYR A 90 -9.29 55.56 35.87
C TYR A 90 -8.65 55.99 37.21
N LEU A 91 -7.34 55.81 37.36
CA LEU A 91 -6.59 56.24 38.55
C LEU A 91 -6.56 57.78 38.68
N ALA A 92 -6.46 58.51 37.57
CA ALA A 92 -6.57 59.98 37.56
C ALA A 92 -7.96 60.47 37.97
N TYR A 93 -9.02 59.75 37.57
CA TYR A 93 -10.39 60.02 37.99
C TYR A 93 -10.58 59.79 39.50
N GLN A 94 -10.11 58.66 40.04
CA GLN A 94 -10.15 58.34 41.48
C GLN A 94 -9.40 59.35 42.37
N SER A 95 -8.24 59.83 41.91
CA SER A 95 -7.47 60.87 42.62
C SER A 95 -8.13 62.26 42.56
N SER A 96 -9.06 62.51 41.63
CA SER A 96 -9.88 63.73 41.59
C SER A 96 -11.03 63.74 42.59
N THR A 97 -11.46 62.55 43.04
CA THR A 97 -12.54 62.37 44.02
C THR A 97 -12.06 62.32 45.48
N GLY A 98 -10.78 62.62 45.75
CA GLY A 98 -10.23 62.71 47.11
C GLY A 98 -9.70 61.39 47.70
N ALA A 99 -9.67 60.30 46.93
CA ALA A 99 -9.08 59.03 47.35
C ALA A 99 -7.56 59.03 47.09
N ALA A 100 -6.75 58.72 48.11
CA ALA A 100 -5.30 58.59 47.97
C ALA A 100 -4.95 57.27 47.26
N VAL A 101 -4.80 57.31 45.94
CA VAL A 101 -4.53 56.13 45.12
C VAL A 101 -3.28 56.32 44.27
N GLY A 102 -2.22 55.56 44.59
CA GLY A 102 -0.96 55.49 43.86
C GLY A 102 -0.09 56.73 44.05
N GLY A 103 1.12 56.57 44.57
CA GLY A 103 2.04 57.68 44.96
C GLY A 103 2.57 58.60 43.85
N LEU A 104 1.83 58.82 42.75
CA LEU A 104 2.14 59.75 41.67
C LEU A 104 1.12 60.90 41.64
N PRO A 105 1.55 62.15 41.39
CA PRO A 105 0.63 63.28 41.33
C PRO A 105 -0.28 63.24 40.10
N MET A 106 -1.50 63.76 40.21
CA MET A 106 -2.56 63.68 39.18
C MET A 106 -2.11 64.14 37.78
N TRP A 107 -1.34 65.24 37.70
CA TRP A 107 -0.84 65.75 36.43
C TRP A 107 0.08 64.74 35.69
N ALA A 108 0.80 63.90 36.44
CA ALA A 108 1.64 62.84 35.87
C ALA A 108 0.80 61.68 35.31
N LEU A 109 -0.31 61.30 35.95
CA LEU A 109 -1.22 60.26 35.45
C LEU A 109 -1.93 60.68 34.16
N ILE A 110 -2.34 61.95 34.07
CA ILE A 110 -2.96 62.51 32.85
C ILE A 110 -1.95 62.50 31.70
N LEU A 111 -0.69 62.90 31.94
CA LEU A 111 0.36 62.83 30.94
C LEU A 111 0.59 61.39 30.44
N ILE A 112 0.68 60.41 31.34
CA ILE A 112 0.86 59.01 30.97
C ILE A 112 -0.33 58.49 30.14
N CYS A 113 -1.56 58.87 30.50
CA CYS A 113 -2.77 58.51 29.74
C CYS A 113 -2.74 59.10 28.30
N VAL A 114 -2.37 60.37 28.14
CA VAL A 114 -2.29 61.02 26.82
C VAL A 114 -1.15 60.41 25.99
N PHE A 115 0.03 60.21 26.58
CA PHE A 115 1.18 59.62 25.88
C PHE A 115 0.93 58.16 25.48
N SER A 116 0.28 57.36 26.31
CA SER A 116 -0.07 55.97 25.98
C SER A 116 -1.12 55.89 24.86
N GLY A 117 -2.10 56.81 24.83
CA GLY A 117 -3.05 56.96 23.73
C GLY A 117 -2.38 57.35 22.41
N LEU A 118 -1.50 58.36 22.44
CA LEU A 118 -0.72 58.80 21.26
C LEU A 118 0.22 57.69 20.75
N PHE A 119 0.84 56.92 21.66
CA PHE A 119 1.67 55.78 21.32
C PHE A 119 0.88 54.68 20.59
N ALA A 120 -0.32 54.34 21.08
CA ALA A 120 -1.20 53.37 20.43
C ALA A 120 -1.63 53.82 19.02
N ILE A 121 -1.95 55.11 18.85
CA ILE A 121 -2.29 55.69 17.53
C ILE A 121 -1.07 55.66 16.59
N GLY A 122 0.13 56.00 17.08
CA GLY A 122 1.37 55.94 16.30
C GLY A 122 1.67 54.53 15.79
N MET A 123 1.49 53.52 16.64
CA MET A 123 1.65 52.10 16.27
C MET A 123 0.59 51.65 15.24
N LEU A 124 -0.65 52.11 15.38
CA LEU A 124 -1.73 51.82 14.42
C LEU A 124 -1.39 52.39 13.03
N LEU A 125 -0.92 53.63 12.97
CA LEU A 125 -0.47 54.27 11.72
C LEU A 125 0.69 53.51 11.09
N LEU A 126 1.67 53.04 11.89
CA LEU A 126 2.79 52.23 11.40
C LEU A 126 2.32 50.90 10.78
N ILE A 127 1.31 50.25 11.40
CA ILE A 127 0.70 49.04 10.83
C ILE A 127 0.06 49.35 9.48
N ILE A 128 -0.78 50.40 9.39
CA ILE A 128 -1.57 50.69 8.20
C ILE A 128 -0.68 51.16 7.05
N LEU A 129 0.20 52.14 7.31
CA LEU A 129 0.96 52.83 6.27
C LEU A 129 2.16 52.01 5.77
N VAL A 130 2.80 51.24 6.65
CA VAL A 130 4.06 50.55 6.33
C VAL A 130 3.89 49.03 6.32
N VAL A 131 3.46 48.43 7.43
CA VAL A 131 3.49 46.97 7.58
C VAL A 131 2.47 46.28 6.66
N ASN A 132 1.24 46.78 6.60
CA ASN A 132 0.20 46.23 5.72
C ASN A 132 0.56 46.42 4.24
N LYS A 133 1.14 47.57 3.86
CA LYS A 133 1.62 47.83 2.49
C LYS A 133 2.74 46.85 2.10
N GLN A 134 3.72 46.63 2.98
CA GLN A 134 4.79 45.65 2.75
C GLN A 134 4.26 44.21 2.67
N ILE A 135 3.32 43.83 3.54
CA ILE A 135 2.66 42.52 3.48
C ILE A 135 1.94 42.34 2.14
N LYS A 136 1.23 43.36 1.64
CA LYS A 136 0.56 43.32 0.34
C LYS A 136 1.58 43.13 -0.80
N ASN A 137 2.64 43.93 -0.83
CA ASN A 137 3.69 43.82 -1.85
C ASN A 137 4.35 42.43 -1.86
N PHE A 138 4.68 41.88 -0.69
CA PHE A 138 5.27 40.53 -0.62
C PHE A 138 4.30 39.44 -1.09
N ARG A 139 2.99 39.57 -0.83
CA ARG A 139 2.00 38.64 -1.38
C ARG A 139 1.91 38.73 -2.90
N GLU A 140 1.94 39.94 -3.47
CA GLU A 140 1.91 40.13 -4.93
C GLU A 140 3.17 39.56 -5.60
N ILE A 141 4.35 39.80 -5.01
CA ILE A 141 5.61 39.20 -5.48
C ILE A 141 5.54 37.67 -5.40
N LEU A 142 5.07 37.11 -4.28
CA LEU A 142 4.92 35.66 -4.13
C LEU A 142 3.97 35.07 -5.18
N LYS A 143 2.81 35.71 -5.41
CA LYS A 143 1.87 35.26 -6.43
C LYS A 143 2.50 35.26 -7.82
N LYS A 144 3.28 36.29 -8.15
CA LYS A 144 4.00 36.38 -9.44
C LYS A 144 5.06 35.29 -9.56
N LEU A 145 5.89 35.11 -8.53
CA LEU A 145 6.94 34.08 -8.51
C LEU A 145 6.35 32.67 -8.59
N GLN A 146 5.23 32.41 -7.92
CA GLN A 146 4.50 31.15 -8.01
C GLN A 146 3.99 30.90 -9.42
N ALA A 147 3.35 31.89 -10.06
CA ALA A 147 2.87 31.76 -11.44
C ALA A 147 4.02 31.53 -12.45
N GLU A 148 5.15 32.22 -12.28
CA GLU A 148 6.36 32.00 -13.10
C GLU A 148 6.91 30.57 -12.91
N ARG A 149 6.92 30.08 -11.67
CA ARG A 149 7.34 28.72 -11.32
C ARG A 149 6.39 27.67 -11.90
N ASP A 150 5.08 27.88 -11.81
CA ASP A 150 4.06 26.98 -12.36
C ASP A 150 4.20 26.89 -13.89
N THR A 151 4.45 28.01 -14.57
CA THR A 151 4.71 28.05 -16.03
C THR A 151 5.95 27.24 -16.40
N LEU A 152 7.02 27.34 -15.61
CA LEU A 152 8.25 26.56 -15.82
C LEU A 152 8.03 25.07 -15.54
N GLU A 153 7.23 24.71 -14.53
CA GLU A 153 6.85 23.32 -14.26
C GLU A 153 6.05 22.74 -15.44
N GLU A 154 5.06 23.47 -15.97
CA GLU A 154 4.32 23.04 -17.17
C GLU A 154 5.23 22.84 -18.38
N GLU A 155 6.23 23.72 -18.57
CA GLU A 155 7.24 23.55 -19.61
C GLU A 155 8.08 22.29 -19.38
N ALA A 156 8.55 22.04 -18.16
CA ALA A 156 9.31 20.85 -17.82
C ALA A 156 8.48 19.56 -18.05
N TRP A 157 7.20 19.57 -17.66
CA TRP A 157 6.27 18.47 -17.96
C TRP A 157 6.15 18.21 -19.45
N LYS A 158 6.00 19.26 -20.28
CA LYS A 158 5.93 19.13 -21.74
C LYS A 158 7.23 18.58 -22.34
N GLN A 159 8.38 19.01 -21.83
CA GLN A 159 9.69 18.54 -22.28
C GLN A 159 9.89 17.04 -22.03
N VAL A 160 9.44 16.52 -20.89
CA VAL A 160 9.64 15.11 -20.48
C VAL A 160 8.48 14.20 -20.88
N ASN A 161 7.32 14.76 -21.26
CA ASN A 161 6.14 13.98 -21.66
C ASN A 161 6.45 12.85 -22.67
N PRO A 162 7.25 13.05 -23.74
CA PRO A 162 7.60 11.97 -24.68
C PRO A 162 8.28 10.75 -24.02
N LEU A 163 8.99 10.94 -22.91
CA LEU A 163 9.57 9.86 -22.10
C LEU A 163 8.51 9.25 -21.17
N ASN A 164 7.74 10.09 -20.46
CA ASN A 164 6.74 9.65 -19.47
C ASN A 164 5.64 8.75 -20.05
N VAL A 165 5.30 8.92 -21.33
CA VAL A 165 4.31 8.08 -22.02
C VAL A 165 4.85 6.70 -22.41
N LEU A 166 6.17 6.51 -22.49
CA LEU A 166 6.79 5.25 -22.90
C LEU A 166 6.81 4.18 -21.79
N TYR A 167 6.74 4.59 -20.52
CA TYR A 167 6.75 3.64 -19.39
C TYR A 167 5.55 2.69 -19.46
N ASP A 168 5.76 1.40 -19.19
CA ASP A 168 4.73 0.37 -19.33
C ASP A 168 4.81 -0.65 -18.17
N TRP A 169 3.68 -1.25 -17.81
CA TRP A 169 3.55 -2.23 -16.73
C TRP A 169 4.41 -3.48 -16.96
N GLY A 170 4.69 -3.84 -18.22
CA GLY A 170 5.51 -5.01 -18.55
C GLY A 170 7.03 -4.83 -18.35
N MET A 171 7.51 -3.61 -18.09
CA MET A 171 8.96 -3.32 -18.08
C MET A 171 9.71 -4.04 -16.96
N SER A 172 9.17 -4.05 -15.74
CA SER A 172 9.81 -4.71 -14.59
C SER A 172 9.89 -6.22 -14.78
N ALA A 173 8.85 -6.83 -15.36
CA ALA A 173 8.83 -8.24 -15.70
C ALA A 173 9.86 -8.58 -16.78
N TYR A 174 9.96 -7.77 -17.83
CA TYR A 174 10.98 -7.91 -18.87
C TYR A 174 12.40 -7.84 -18.29
N LEU A 175 12.71 -6.82 -17.48
CA LEU A 175 14.03 -6.64 -16.88
C LEU A 175 14.41 -7.79 -15.92
N PHE A 176 13.42 -8.32 -15.20
CA PHE A 176 13.62 -9.49 -14.35
C PHE A 176 14.02 -10.71 -15.18
N THR A 177 13.24 -11.05 -16.22
CA THR A 177 13.52 -12.20 -17.10
C THR A 177 14.81 -12.02 -17.90
N GLU A 178 15.16 -10.79 -18.30
CA GLU A 178 16.45 -10.50 -18.94
C GLU A 178 17.62 -10.84 -18.01
N THR A 179 17.46 -10.62 -16.70
CA THR A 179 18.52 -10.87 -15.71
C THR A 179 18.55 -12.32 -15.25
N VAL A 180 17.39 -12.97 -15.11
CA VAL A 180 17.24 -14.37 -14.65
C VAL A 180 16.44 -15.17 -15.68
N PRO A 181 17.06 -15.61 -16.80
CA PRO A 181 16.34 -16.20 -17.93
C PRO A 181 15.61 -17.52 -17.65
N ILE A 182 16.01 -18.24 -16.60
CA ILE A 182 15.33 -19.46 -16.16
C ILE A 182 13.91 -19.17 -15.63
N VAL A 183 13.65 -17.93 -15.19
CA VAL A 183 12.35 -17.45 -14.73
C VAL A 183 11.75 -16.49 -15.75
N LYS A 184 10.70 -16.94 -16.44
CA LYS A 184 9.95 -16.11 -17.39
C LYS A 184 8.67 -15.62 -16.75
N LEU A 185 8.38 -14.33 -16.91
CA LEU A 185 7.15 -13.71 -16.45
C LEU A 185 6.22 -13.51 -17.65
N ASP A 186 5.00 -14.02 -17.55
CA ASP A 186 3.99 -13.86 -18.60
C ASP A 186 3.45 -12.40 -18.58
N PRO A 187 3.00 -11.87 -19.74
CA PRO A 187 2.37 -10.55 -19.79
C PRO A 187 1.14 -10.42 -18.89
N TYR A 188 0.31 -11.47 -18.80
CA TYR A 188 -0.88 -11.59 -17.96
C TYR A 188 -1.20 -13.07 -17.72
N PHE A 189 -2.05 -13.37 -16.74
CA PHE A 189 -2.42 -14.74 -16.40
C PHE A 189 -3.58 -15.24 -17.28
N ASP A 190 -3.21 -15.86 -18.41
CA ASP A 190 -4.15 -16.37 -19.41
C ASP A 190 -4.94 -17.62 -18.96
N VAL A 191 -6.02 -17.91 -19.68
CA VAL A 191 -6.90 -19.05 -19.40
C VAL A 191 -6.23 -20.42 -19.57
N ARG A 192 -5.25 -20.55 -20.47
CA ARG A 192 -4.55 -21.82 -20.72
C ARG A 192 -3.65 -22.18 -19.55
N ARG A 193 -2.89 -21.20 -19.05
CA ARG A 193 -2.07 -21.35 -17.85
C ARG A 193 -2.93 -21.65 -16.63
N PHE A 194 -4.11 -21.01 -16.54
CA PHE A 194 -5.06 -21.29 -15.47
C PHE A 194 -5.62 -22.71 -15.54
N ASP A 195 -6.08 -23.17 -16.70
CA ASP A 195 -6.52 -24.56 -16.93
C ASP A 195 -5.41 -25.57 -16.64
N TYR A 196 -4.17 -25.22 -16.95
CA TYR A 196 -3.00 -26.04 -16.66
C TYR A 196 -2.76 -26.19 -15.15
N LEU A 197 -2.79 -25.10 -14.39
CA LEU A 197 -2.64 -25.11 -12.93
C LEU A 197 -3.79 -25.83 -12.23
N THR A 198 -5.03 -25.59 -12.66
CA THR A 198 -6.23 -26.19 -12.05
C THR A 198 -6.36 -27.69 -12.39
N SER A 199 -6.24 -28.06 -13.66
CA SER A 199 -6.49 -29.43 -14.11
C SER A 199 -5.33 -30.39 -13.83
N LYS A 200 -4.07 -29.91 -13.87
CA LYS A 200 -2.89 -30.78 -13.69
C LYS A 200 -2.33 -30.73 -12.27
N PHE A 201 -2.29 -29.55 -11.66
CA PHE A 201 -1.68 -29.35 -10.34
C PHE A 201 -2.73 -29.22 -9.22
N ASN A 202 -4.02 -29.42 -9.52
CA ASN A 202 -5.11 -29.33 -8.55
C ASN A 202 -5.19 -27.95 -7.85
N LEU A 203 -4.82 -26.86 -8.53
CA LEU A 203 -5.03 -25.53 -7.99
C LEU A 203 -6.54 -25.31 -7.79
N VAL A 204 -6.95 -25.16 -6.53
CA VAL A 204 -8.37 -24.98 -6.18
C VAL A 204 -8.83 -23.58 -6.58
N GLU A 205 -9.93 -23.53 -7.33
CA GLU A 205 -10.63 -22.29 -7.65
C GLU A 205 -11.36 -21.79 -6.39
N GLN A 206 -11.00 -20.61 -5.88
CA GLN A 206 -11.67 -19.99 -4.72
C GLN A 206 -12.72 -18.99 -5.21
N PHE A 207 -14.00 -19.37 -5.10
CA PHE A 207 -15.17 -18.59 -5.57
C PHE A 207 -15.99 -17.94 -4.46
N ASP A 208 -15.53 -17.95 -3.20
CA ASP A 208 -16.26 -17.35 -2.09
C ASP A 208 -16.06 -15.83 -2.01
N ASP A 209 -16.98 -15.16 -1.32
CA ASP A 209 -17.02 -13.71 -1.12
C ASP A 209 -16.14 -13.25 0.05
N THR A 210 -15.27 -14.13 0.54
CA THR A 210 -14.34 -13.88 1.65
C THR A 210 -12.97 -13.42 1.16
N ASN A 211 -12.68 -13.48 -0.14
CA ASN A 211 -11.40 -13.04 -0.67
C ASN A 211 -11.50 -12.49 -2.10
N SER A 212 -10.55 -11.64 -2.45
CA SER A 212 -10.45 -11.03 -3.77
C SER A 212 -8.99 -10.90 -4.18
N VAL A 213 -8.68 -11.22 -5.43
CA VAL A 213 -7.34 -11.06 -5.99
C VAL A 213 -7.11 -9.61 -6.41
N GLU A 214 -6.14 -8.94 -5.80
CA GLU A 214 -5.76 -7.55 -6.15
C GLU A 214 -4.64 -7.50 -7.20
N PHE A 215 -3.76 -8.49 -7.17
CA PHE A 215 -2.64 -8.62 -8.08
C PHE A 215 -2.39 -10.09 -8.40
N VAL A 216 -2.05 -10.37 -9.65
CA VAL A 216 -1.57 -11.69 -10.08
C VAL A 216 -0.53 -11.54 -11.17
N GLN A 217 0.54 -12.31 -11.09
CA GLN A 217 1.60 -12.38 -12.09
C GLN A 217 1.94 -13.86 -12.31
N SER A 218 1.63 -14.39 -13.49
CA SER A 218 2.01 -15.74 -13.86
C SER A 218 3.37 -15.80 -14.52
N GLY A 219 3.92 -17.00 -14.61
CA GLY A 219 5.15 -17.24 -15.33
C GLY A 219 5.55 -18.71 -15.26
N GLU A 220 6.81 -18.96 -15.61
CA GLU A 220 7.39 -20.29 -15.55
C GLU A 220 8.85 -20.29 -15.06
N ILE A 221 9.21 -21.33 -14.31
CA ILE A 221 10.60 -21.68 -13.96
C ILE A 221 10.94 -22.97 -14.72
N SER A 222 11.84 -22.91 -15.70
CA SER A 222 12.17 -24.07 -16.55
C SER A 222 10.94 -24.75 -17.18
N GLY A 223 9.89 -23.97 -17.51
CA GLY A 223 8.61 -24.45 -18.05
C GLY A 223 7.55 -24.82 -17.00
N ASN A 224 7.92 -24.97 -15.72
CA ASN A 224 6.97 -25.24 -14.64
C ASN A 224 6.24 -23.96 -14.23
N PRO A 225 4.90 -23.97 -14.11
CA PRO A 225 4.11 -22.76 -13.92
C PRO A 225 4.23 -22.22 -12.49
N PHE A 226 4.20 -20.90 -12.35
CA PHE A 226 4.03 -20.24 -11.06
C PHE A 226 3.06 -19.06 -11.14
N LEU A 227 2.58 -18.62 -9.97
CA LEU A 227 1.79 -17.42 -9.76
C LEU A 227 2.32 -16.65 -8.56
N VAL A 228 2.61 -15.36 -8.71
CA VAL A 228 2.70 -14.44 -7.57
C VAL A 228 1.37 -13.72 -7.47
N THR A 229 0.71 -13.81 -6.31
CA THR A 229 -0.60 -13.20 -6.12
C THR A 229 -0.65 -12.39 -4.83
N LYS A 230 -1.35 -11.26 -4.86
CA LYS A 230 -1.81 -10.54 -3.67
C LYS A 230 -3.31 -10.72 -3.56
N LYS A 231 -3.75 -11.25 -2.43
CA LYS A 231 -5.16 -11.40 -2.08
C LYS A 231 -5.48 -10.55 -0.88
N VAL A 232 -6.69 -9.99 -0.88
CA VAL A 232 -7.32 -9.51 0.34
C VAL A 232 -8.23 -10.62 0.86
N HIS A 233 -8.08 -10.99 2.12
CA HIS A 233 -8.93 -11.91 2.84
C HIS A 233 -9.80 -11.14 3.83
N HIS A 234 -11.05 -11.54 3.96
CA HIS A 234 -12.03 -10.97 4.86
C HIS A 234 -12.56 -12.04 5.81
N TYR A 235 -12.64 -11.67 7.09
CA TYR A 235 -13.30 -12.47 8.12
C TYR A 235 -13.99 -11.57 9.13
N ILE A 236 -14.92 -12.14 9.89
CA ILE A 236 -15.58 -11.46 11.00
C ILE A 236 -14.76 -11.71 12.27
N GLY A 237 -14.01 -10.69 12.68
CA GLY A 237 -13.31 -10.64 13.95
C GLY A 237 -14.16 -9.96 15.04
N GLU A 238 -13.49 -9.46 16.07
CA GLU A 238 -14.13 -8.85 17.23
C GLU A 238 -13.49 -7.49 17.56
N LYS A 239 -14.33 -6.49 17.83
CA LYS A 239 -13.90 -5.16 18.27
C LYS A 239 -14.49 -4.82 19.63
N THR A 240 -13.63 -4.37 20.54
CA THR A 240 -14.05 -3.89 21.86
C THR A 240 -14.30 -2.39 21.82
N TYR A 241 -15.52 -1.99 22.14
CA TYR A 241 -15.97 -0.60 22.25
C TYR A 241 -15.99 -0.20 23.71
N THR A 242 -15.66 1.06 24.02
CA THR A 242 -15.65 1.59 25.38
C THR A 242 -16.57 2.80 25.49
N GLY A 243 -17.27 2.89 26.61
CA GLY A 243 -18.17 3.98 26.95
C GLY A 243 -17.88 4.49 28.35
N SER A 244 -18.26 5.73 28.62
CA SER A 244 -18.06 6.32 29.95
C SER A 244 -19.23 7.19 30.37
N LEU A 245 -19.47 7.22 31.69
CA LEU A 245 -20.52 8.03 32.31
C LEU A 245 -19.96 8.67 33.57
N THR A 246 -19.89 10.01 33.59
CA THR A 246 -19.53 10.75 34.80
C THR A 246 -20.77 10.99 35.64
N VAL A 247 -20.75 10.48 36.86
CA VAL A 247 -21.85 10.59 37.82
C VAL A 247 -21.39 11.42 39.01
N THR A 248 -22.27 12.28 39.52
CA THR A 248 -22.00 13.15 40.66
C THR A 248 -22.98 12.85 41.79
N TRP A 249 -22.51 12.92 43.04
CA TRP A 249 -23.34 12.75 44.22
C TRP A 249 -22.82 13.56 45.40
N THR A 250 -23.71 13.89 46.34
CA THR A 250 -23.37 14.66 47.54
C THR A 250 -23.00 13.72 48.68
N VAL A 251 -21.85 13.98 49.32
CA VAL A 251 -21.40 13.30 50.54
C VAL A 251 -21.45 14.28 51.70
N TYR A 252 -22.05 13.85 52.81
CA TYR A 252 -22.08 14.62 54.06
C TYR A 252 -20.96 14.13 54.99
N TYR A 253 -20.25 15.06 55.61
CA TYR A 253 -19.23 14.77 56.63
C TYR A 253 -19.33 15.77 57.78
N THR A 254 -18.83 15.38 58.95
CA THR A 254 -18.74 16.26 60.12
C THR A 254 -17.33 16.85 60.15
N ASP A 255 -17.22 18.18 60.20
CA ASP A 255 -15.93 18.85 60.31
C ASP A 255 -15.35 18.73 61.74
N SER A 256 -14.10 19.16 61.92
CA SER A 256 -13.42 19.14 63.22
C SER A 256 -14.09 20.00 64.30
N ASN A 257 -15.05 20.85 63.91
CA ASN A 257 -15.80 21.75 64.78
C ASN A 257 -17.22 21.22 65.08
N GLY A 258 -17.56 20.01 64.62
CA GLY A 258 -18.86 19.37 64.89
C GLY A 258 -19.99 19.80 63.94
N HIS A 259 -19.74 20.60 62.91
CA HIS A 259 -20.78 20.99 61.95
C HIS A 259 -20.87 19.99 60.79
N ARG A 260 -22.11 19.70 60.36
CA ARG A 260 -22.37 18.87 59.19
C ARG A 260 -22.18 19.69 57.92
N GLN A 261 -21.19 19.31 57.13
CA GLN A 261 -20.89 19.92 55.82
C GLN A 261 -21.27 18.94 54.71
N SER A 262 -21.48 19.46 53.50
CA SER A 262 -21.69 18.66 52.29
C SER A 262 -20.66 19.01 51.24
N ARG A 263 -20.12 18.00 50.55
CA ARG A 263 -19.31 18.19 49.34
C ARG A 263 -19.87 17.37 48.19
N THR A 264 -19.72 17.88 46.97
CA THR A 264 -20.03 17.12 45.75
C THR A 264 -18.83 16.27 45.38
N GLU A 265 -19.05 14.96 45.24
CA GLU A 265 -18.08 14.04 44.65
C GLU A 265 -18.51 13.67 43.22
N SER A 266 -17.54 13.33 42.40
CA SER A 266 -17.76 12.87 41.03
C SER A 266 -16.93 11.62 40.75
N GLN A 267 -17.45 10.72 39.94
CA GLN A 267 -16.72 9.56 39.44
C GLN A 267 -17.09 9.29 37.99
N THR A 268 -16.10 9.01 37.17
CA THR A 268 -16.29 8.49 35.80
C THR A 268 -16.31 6.97 35.85
N LEU A 269 -17.44 6.39 35.46
CA LEU A 269 -17.60 4.96 35.25
C LEU A 269 -17.23 4.62 33.82
N VAL A 270 -16.51 3.51 33.62
CA VAL A 270 -16.09 3.03 32.29
C VAL A 270 -16.62 1.62 32.09
N ALA A 271 -17.20 1.37 30.92
CA ALA A 271 -17.68 0.07 30.50
C ALA A 271 -17.20 -0.25 29.08
N SER A 272 -17.24 -1.54 28.73
CA SER A 272 -16.87 -2.01 27.40
C SER A 272 -17.78 -3.13 26.93
N VAL A 273 -17.99 -3.23 25.61
CA VAL A 273 -18.68 -4.34 24.95
C VAL A 273 -17.85 -4.82 23.76
N THR A 274 -17.81 -6.13 23.53
CA THR A 274 -17.13 -6.74 22.38
C THR A 274 -18.17 -7.15 21.35
N LYS A 275 -17.97 -6.75 20.09
CA LYS A 275 -18.94 -6.93 19.00
C LYS A 275 -18.26 -7.40 17.73
N PRO A 276 -18.97 -8.14 16.84
CA PRO A 276 -18.45 -8.55 15.54
C PRO A 276 -17.96 -7.35 14.73
N TYR A 277 -16.82 -7.51 14.04
CA TYR A 277 -16.20 -6.46 13.23
C TYR A 277 -15.60 -7.06 11.95
N PRO A 278 -15.87 -6.48 10.77
CA PRO A 278 -15.29 -6.96 9.53
C PRO A 278 -13.81 -6.58 9.45
N GLU A 279 -12.95 -7.59 9.42
CA GLU A 279 -11.50 -7.46 9.29
C GLU A 279 -11.04 -7.84 7.89
N TYR A 280 -9.92 -7.25 7.47
CA TYR A 280 -9.32 -7.45 6.16
C TYR A 280 -7.82 -7.63 6.32
N GLU A 281 -7.28 -8.66 5.71
CA GLU A 281 -5.85 -8.98 5.73
C GLU A 281 -5.34 -9.13 4.29
N ASP A 282 -4.26 -8.43 3.98
CA ASP A 282 -3.59 -8.55 2.69
C ASP A 282 -2.48 -9.60 2.79
N GLU A 283 -2.52 -10.58 1.91
CA GLU A 283 -1.51 -11.62 1.82
C GLU A 283 -0.96 -11.70 0.40
N THR A 284 0.36 -11.60 0.28
CA THR A 284 1.08 -11.78 -0.98
C THR A 284 1.94 -13.03 -0.91
N TYR A 285 1.73 -13.95 -1.84
CA TYR A 285 2.40 -15.25 -1.83
C TYR A 285 2.63 -15.78 -3.25
N LEU A 286 3.54 -16.73 -3.36
CA LEU A 286 3.94 -17.42 -4.57
C LEU A 286 3.36 -18.85 -4.56
N ILE A 287 2.72 -19.25 -5.65
CA ILE A 287 2.29 -20.62 -5.92
C ILE A 287 3.15 -21.16 -7.04
N TYR A 288 3.66 -22.39 -6.90
CA TYR A 288 4.50 -23.04 -7.88
C TYR A 288 4.07 -24.49 -8.09
N GLY A 289 3.71 -24.84 -9.32
CA GLY A 289 3.34 -26.19 -9.72
C GLY A 289 4.55 -26.96 -10.25
N ASN A 290 4.86 -28.11 -9.66
CA ASN A 290 5.93 -28.99 -10.13
C ASN A 290 5.57 -30.47 -9.87
N GLU A 291 5.79 -31.33 -10.86
CA GLU A 291 5.40 -32.76 -10.79
C GLU A 291 6.31 -33.60 -9.87
N SER A 292 7.43 -33.07 -9.40
CA SER A 292 8.34 -33.75 -8.49
C SER A 292 7.78 -33.84 -7.08
N ALA A 293 7.99 -35.00 -6.46
CA ALA A 293 7.46 -35.35 -5.15
C ALA A 293 5.92 -35.15 -5.04
N PRO A 294 5.12 -35.85 -5.87
CA PRO A 294 3.68 -35.60 -5.99
C PRO A 294 2.83 -36.14 -4.84
N LYS A 295 3.41 -36.86 -3.88
CA LYS A 295 2.71 -37.42 -2.71
C LYS A 295 3.24 -36.86 -1.40
N LEU A 296 4.09 -35.85 -1.46
CA LEU A 296 4.71 -35.25 -0.30
C LEU A 296 3.90 -34.04 0.16
N HIS A 297 3.54 -34.07 1.43
CA HIS A 297 2.97 -32.94 2.15
C HIS A 297 3.96 -32.49 3.21
N PHE A 298 4.13 -31.19 3.39
CA PHE A 298 4.74 -30.63 4.58
C PHE A 298 4.36 -29.16 4.73
N SER A 299 4.43 -28.64 5.95
CA SER A 299 4.35 -27.22 6.20
C SER A 299 5.51 -26.76 7.07
N ARG A 300 5.93 -25.51 6.86
CA ARG A 300 6.85 -24.80 7.75
C ARG A 300 6.39 -23.38 7.96
N SER A 301 6.66 -22.88 9.16
CA SER A 301 6.54 -21.46 9.51
C SER A 301 7.93 -20.87 9.74
N PRO A 302 8.13 -19.57 9.49
CA PRO A 302 9.43 -18.94 9.72
C PRO A 302 9.79 -18.98 11.20
N LEU A 303 11.03 -19.35 11.49
CA LEU A 303 11.58 -19.28 12.85
C LEU A 303 12.31 -17.96 13.09
N TYR A 304 12.46 -17.13 12.04
CA TYR A 304 13.26 -15.89 12.06
C TYR A 304 14.70 -16.12 12.53
N SER A 305 15.28 -17.28 12.16
CA SER A 305 16.62 -17.70 12.58
C SER A 305 17.72 -16.71 12.19
N HIS A 306 17.58 -15.98 11.08
CA HIS A 306 18.48 -14.88 10.68
C HIS A 306 18.58 -13.72 11.70
N LYS A 307 17.58 -13.55 12.59
CA LYS A 307 17.58 -12.52 13.65
C LYS A 307 18.19 -13.01 14.96
N MET A 308 18.49 -14.29 15.06
CA MET A 308 18.99 -14.91 16.29
C MET A 308 20.51 -14.82 16.38
N SER A 309 21.02 -14.72 17.61
CA SER A 309 22.43 -14.87 17.90
C SER A 309 22.89 -16.33 17.72
N PRO A 310 24.21 -16.58 17.54
CA PRO A 310 24.73 -17.95 17.41
C PRO A 310 24.36 -18.88 18.57
N LYS A 311 24.25 -18.35 19.80
CA LYS A 311 23.85 -19.12 20.98
C LYS A 311 22.37 -19.49 20.94
N GLU A 312 21.52 -18.58 20.49
CA GLU A 312 20.08 -18.84 20.33
C GLU A 312 19.83 -19.87 19.22
N ILE A 313 20.56 -19.79 18.11
CA ILE A 313 20.51 -20.79 17.04
C ILE A 313 20.90 -22.18 17.56
N GLN A 314 21.99 -22.30 18.33
CA GLN A 314 22.39 -23.59 18.91
C GLN A 314 21.32 -24.14 19.87
N LYS A 315 20.70 -23.27 20.67
CA LYS A 315 19.61 -23.66 21.57
C LYS A 315 18.39 -24.14 20.79
N LEU A 316 17.98 -23.39 19.76
CA LEU A 316 16.89 -23.77 18.84
C LEU A 316 17.16 -25.13 18.21
N ILE A 317 18.36 -25.35 17.66
CA ILE A 317 18.74 -26.62 17.04
C ILE A 317 18.60 -27.77 18.03
N LYS A 318 19.11 -27.62 19.26
CA LYS A 318 19.00 -28.63 20.31
C LYS A 318 17.54 -28.92 20.68
N GLU A 319 16.70 -27.90 20.78
CA GLU A 319 15.28 -28.03 21.12
C GLU A 319 14.48 -28.74 20.01
N GLN A 320 14.67 -28.32 18.76
CA GLN A 320 14.00 -28.95 17.62
C GLN A 320 14.49 -30.39 17.40
N THR A 321 15.80 -30.65 17.52
CA THR A 321 16.36 -32.01 17.42
C THR A 321 15.67 -32.99 18.36
N LYS A 322 15.42 -32.59 19.61
CA LYS A 322 14.66 -33.40 20.58
C LYS A 322 13.24 -33.70 20.13
N LYS A 323 12.56 -32.76 19.45
CA LYS A 323 11.22 -32.98 18.90
C LYS A 323 11.25 -33.96 17.73
N PHE A 324 12.22 -33.84 16.84
CA PHE A 324 12.43 -34.81 15.76
C PHE A 324 12.70 -36.21 16.31
N ASP A 325 13.55 -36.35 17.32
CA ASP A 325 13.82 -37.63 18.00
C ASP A 325 12.55 -38.21 18.65
N ALA A 326 11.74 -37.36 19.29
CA ALA A 326 10.48 -37.77 19.88
C ALA A 326 9.49 -38.25 18.81
N LYS A 327 9.36 -37.51 17.71
CA LYS A 327 8.51 -37.85 16.57
C LYS A 327 8.93 -39.17 15.90
N ALA A 328 10.24 -39.38 15.71
CA ALA A 328 10.77 -40.64 15.18
C ALA A 328 10.42 -41.83 16.09
N LYS A 329 10.58 -41.68 17.42
CA LYS A 329 10.19 -42.72 18.39
C LYS A 329 8.69 -42.99 18.39
N GLU A 330 7.87 -41.94 18.26
CA GLU A 330 6.42 -42.08 18.17
C GLU A 330 5.98 -42.78 16.88
N ALA A 331 6.59 -42.44 15.74
CA ALA A 331 6.31 -43.08 14.47
C ALA A 331 6.59 -44.58 14.52
N ILE A 332 7.73 -44.99 15.11
CA ILE A 332 8.06 -46.40 15.34
C ILE A 332 6.98 -47.10 16.18
N LYS A 333 6.51 -46.46 17.26
CA LYS A 333 5.45 -47.02 18.12
C LYS A 333 4.11 -47.18 17.40
N ASN A 334 3.80 -46.25 16.50
CA ASN A 334 2.52 -46.19 15.79
C ASN A 334 2.55 -46.90 14.42
N ASN A 335 3.59 -47.68 14.12
CA ASN A 335 3.81 -48.32 12.81
C ASN A 335 3.74 -47.33 11.62
N LYS A 336 4.20 -46.09 11.84
CA LYS A 336 4.32 -45.05 10.81
C LYS A 336 5.79 -44.85 10.43
N SER A 337 6.01 -44.28 9.24
CA SER A 337 7.34 -43.92 8.75
C SER A 337 7.64 -42.45 9.06
N PHE A 338 8.69 -42.18 9.84
CA PHE A 338 9.29 -40.84 9.99
C PHE A 338 10.77 -41.01 10.27
N ASN A 339 11.63 -40.48 9.39
CA ASN A 339 13.08 -40.68 9.47
C ASN A 339 13.82 -39.39 9.15
N PRO A 340 14.26 -38.64 10.17
CA PRO A 340 15.05 -37.41 9.99
C PRO A 340 16.21 -37.57 9.01
N LEU A 341 16.46 -36.52 8.22
CA LEU A 341 17.68 -36.39 7.42
C LEU A 341 18.90 -36.42 8.34
N SER A 342 20.03 -36.91 7.81
CA SER A 342 21.27 -36.99 8.59
C SER A 342 21.80 -35.62 9.03
N ASN A 343 21.44 -34.56 8.31
CA ASN A 343 21.78 -33.18 8.65
C ASN A 343 20.75 -32.59 9.62
N MET A 344 20.95 -32.84 10.91
CA MET A 344 20.03 -32.36 11.95
C MET A 344 20.02 -30.84 12.11
N GLU A 345 21.09 -30.15 11.72
CA GLU A 345 21.13 -28.69 11.72
C GLU A 345 20.11 -28.14 10.71
N PHE A 346 20.08 -28.69 9.49
CA PHE A 346 19.08 -28.33 8.49
C PHE A 346 17.67 -28.71 8.93
N GLU A 347 17.44 -29.94 9.41
CA GLU A 347 16.11 -30.37 9.88
C GLU A 347 15.55 -29.45 10.96
N ALA A 348 16.39 -29.02 11.91
CA ALA A 348 15.99 -28.12 12.96
C ALA A 348 15.65 -26.71 12.48
N LEU A 349 16.39 -26.17 11.50
CA LEU A 349 16.17 -24.84 10.94
C LEU A 349 15.00 -24.80 9.94
N TRP A 350 14.86 -25.85 9.13
CA TRP A 350 13.78 -25.98 8.14
C TRP A 350 12.44 -26.35 8.79
N ASN A 351 12.48 -27.19 9.83
CA ASN A 351 11.40 -27.48 10.77
C ASN A 351 10.07 -27.96 10.14
N THR A 352 10.15 -28.99 9.28
CA THR A 352 9.01 -29.67 8.64
C THR A 352 8.72 -31.02 9.34
N ILE A 353 8.29 -30.94 10.60
CA ILE A 353 8.03 -32.12 11.44
C ILE A 353 6.73 -32.86 11.09
N ASP A 354 5.85 -32.21 10.33
CA ASP A 354 4.53 -32.67 9.93
C ASP A 354 4.51 -33.45 8.61
N ARG A 355 5.66 -33.59 7.95
CA ARG A 355 5.79 -34.29 6.67
C ARG A 355 5.34 -35.75 6.71
N ASP A 356 4.94 -36.27 5.55
CA ASP A 356 4.33 -37.61 5.43
C ASP A 356 5.03 -38.59 4.47
N ASN A 357 5.91 -38.14 3.57
CA ASN A 357 6.60 -38.99 2.59
C ASN A 357 8.14 -38.80 2.61
N GLU A 358 8.84 -39.68 3.34
CA GLU A 358 10.29 -39.58 3.53
C GLU A 358 11.13 -39.79 2.25
N LEU A 359 10.66 -40.61 1.31
CA LEU A 359 11.38 -40.90 0.07
C LEU A 359 11.40 -39.65 -0.82
N GLU A 360 10.22 -39.06 -1.02
CA GLU A 360 10.06 -37.85 -1.82
C GLU A 360 10.65 -36.62 -1.12
N TYR A 361 10.60 -36.56 0.20
CA TYR A 361 11.26 -35.51 0.97
C TYR A 361 12.78 -35.52 0.75
N ARG A 362 13.41 -36.71 0.76
CA ARG A 362 14.85 -36.87 0.45
C ARG A 362 15.20 -36.59 -1.00
N LEU A 363 14.27 -36.81 -1.93
CA LEU A 363 14.45 -36.45 -3.34
C LEU A 363 14.60 -34.93 -3.50
N LEU A 364 13.75 -34.14 -2.84
CA LEU A 364 13.81 -32.68 -2.92
C LEU A 364 14.99 -32.10 -2.15
N PHE A 365 15.17 -32.51 -0.90
CA PHE A 365 16.18 -31.94 0.00
C PHE A 365 17.50 -32.72 -0.04
N THR A 366 18.13 -32.71 -1.21
CA THR A 366 19.49 -33.23 -1.42
C THR A 366 20.53 -32.48 -0.56
N PRO A 367 21.75 -33.02 -0.33
CA PRO A 367 22.78 -32.30 0.43
C PRO A 367 23.06 -30.87 -0.08
N LEU A 368 23.02 -30.67 -1.41
CA LEU A 368 23.16 -29.36 -2.03
C LEU A 368 22.00 -28.44 -1.64
N SER A 369 20.76 -28.93 -1.74
CA SER A 369 19.56 -28.18 -1.35
C SER A 369 19.58 -27.76 0.12
N GLN A 370 19.97 -28.68 1.01
CA GLN A 370 20.06 -28.41 2.44
C GLN A 370 21.08 -27.31 2.76
N GLN A 371 22.25 -27.33 2.11
CA GLN A 371 23.27 -26.30 2.29
C GLN A 371 22.80 -24.94 1.77
N SER A 372 22.21 -24.91 0.58
CA SER A 372 21.70 -23.70 -0.05
C SER A 372 20.57 -23.06 0.75
N MET A 373 19.56 -23.87 1.13
CA MET A 373 18.43 -23.42 1.93
C MET A 373 18.89 -22.92 3.31
N LYS A 374 19.85 -23.60 3.95
CA LYS A 374 20.41 -23.14 5.23
C LYS A 374 21.02 -21.74 5.12
N LYS A 375 21.72 -21.43 4.03
CA LYS A 375 22.27 -20.10 3.80
C LYS A 375 21.16 -19.06 3.66
N VAL A 376 20.09 -19.37 2.93
CA VAL A 376 18.91 -18.49 2.83
C VAL A 376 18.29 -18.23 4.20
N LEU A 377 18.08 -19.27 5.02
CA LEU A 377 17.45 -19.13 6.34
C LEU A 377 18.27 -18.26 7.31
N LEU A 378 19.60 -18.40 7.26
CA LEU A 378 20.52 -17.72 8.17
C LEU A 378 21.01 -16.36 7.66
N ASP A 379 20.72 -16.01 6.42
CA ASP A 379 21.19 -14.75 5.85
C ASP A 379 20.50 -13.53 6.48
N ASN A 380 21.31 -12.56 6.89
CA ASN A 380 20.85 -11.29 7.45
C ASN A 380 21.51 -10.08 6.77
N LYS A 381 22.14 -10.27 5.60
CA LYS A 381 22.87 -9.21 4.89
C LYS A 381 22.35 -8.99 3.47
N VAL A 382 22.16 -10.06 2.71
CA VAL A 382 21.93 -9.97 1.27
C VAL A 382 20.43 -9.96 0.97
N GLY A 383 19.74 -11.06 1.31
CA GLY A 383 18.31 -11.27 1.19
C GLY A 383 17.53 -10.91 2.47
N PHE A 384 16.44 -11.64 2.71
CA PHE A 384 15.49 -11.38 3.81
C PHE A 384 15.51 -12.43 4.92
N GLY A 385 16.33 -13.48 4.77
CA GLY A 385 16.48 -14.53 5.77
C GLY A 385 15.29 -15.50 5.84
N ASP A 386 15.20 -16.20 6.96
CA ASP A 386 14.07 -17.02 7.38
C ASP A 386 12.80 -16.18 7.70
N ASP A 387 12.19 -15.57 6.67
CA ASP A 387 11.00 -14.71 6.79
C ASP A 387 9.75 -15.22 6.06
N PHE A 388 9.78 -16.46 5.58
CA PHE A 388 8.72 -17.06 4.77
C PHE A 388 8.17 -18.33 5.40
N TYR A 389 6.88 -18.56 5.21
CA TYR A 389 6.29 -19.89 5.34
C TYR A 389 6.39 -20.63 4.00
N MET A 390 6.36 -21.96 4.05
CA MET A 390 6.26 -22.79 2.86
C MET A 390 5.36 -23.99 3.16
N VAL A 391 4.43 -24.24 2.26
CA VAL A 391 3.56 -25.42 2.26
C VAL A 391 3.81 -26.16 0.95
N LYS A 392 4.09 -27.45 1.05
CA LYS A 392 3.99 -28.36 -0.08
C LYS A 392 2.75 -29.21 0.09
N ASP A 393 1.91 -29.21 -0.92
CA ASP A 393 0.68 -29.99 -1.00
C ASP A 393 0.71 -30.72 -2.35
N GLU A 394 1.13 -31.97 -2.32
CA GLU A 394 1.39 -32.77 -3.52
C GLU A 394 2.30 -32.02 -4.53
N MET A 395 1.79 -31.70 -5.72
CA MET A 395 2.53 -31.03 -6.79
C MET A 395 2.54 -29.49 -6.65
N LEU A 396 1.85 -28.91 -5.67
CA LEU A 396 1.84 -27.48 -5.42
C LEU A 396 2.77 -27.09 -4.28
N ASN A 397 3.46 -25.98 -4.48
CA ASN A 397 4.28 -25.34 -3.47
C ASN A 397 3.77 -23.91 -3.27
N ILE A 398 3.43 -23.57 -2.05
CA ILE A 398 2.99 -22.22 -1.66
C ILE A 398 4.09 -21.64 -0.77
N VAL A 399 4.62 -20.49 -1.16
CA VAL A 399 5.65 -19.76 -0.43
C VAL A 399 5.10 -18.37 -0.13
N GLY A 400 4.96 -18.02 1.13
CA GLY A 400 4.52 -16.68 1.55
C GLY A 400 5.61 -15.94 2.33
N PRO A 401 6.46 -15.16 1.64
CA PRO A 401 7.49 -14.35 2.30
C PRO A 401 6.90 -13.08 2.91
N ALA A 402 7.24 -12.78 4.16
CA ALA A 402 6.77 -11.58 4.84
C ALA A 402 7.21 -10.27 4.14
N HIS A 403 8.35 -10.28 3.43
CA HIS A 403 8.82 -9.14 2.65
C HIS A 403 8.00 -8.84 1.39
N PHE A 404 7.16 -9.77 0.90
CA PHE A 404 6.26 -9.48 -0.22
C PHE A 404 5.20 -8.45 0.17
N ASN A 405 4.68 -8.51 1.39
CA ASN A 405 3.67 -7.56 1.90
C ASN A 405 4.21 -6.14 2.12
N ARG A 406 5.51 -5.91 1.90
CA ARG A 406 6.17 -4.59 2.07
C ARG A 406 6.54 -3.93 0.75
N PHE A 407 6.19 -4.55 -0.39
CA PHE A 407 6.55 -4.07 -1.71
C PHE A 407 5.35 -4.16 -2.66
N ASP A 408 5.17 -3.15 -3.51
CA ASP A 408 4.13 -3.17 -4.53
C ASP A 408 4.66 -3.72 -5.85
N PHE A 409 4.19 -4.91 -6.24
CA PHE A 409 4.54 -5.58 -7.49
C PHE A 409 3.70 -5.11 -8.69
N SER A 410 2.80 -4.13 -8.53
CA SER A 410 1.92 -3.65 -9.61
C SER A 410 2.66 -3.12 -10.84
N ALA A 411 3.92 -2.70 -10.68
CA ALA A 411 4.76 -2.07 -11.70
C ALA A 411 4.08 -0.86 -12.35
N ASN A 412 3.34 -0.06 -11.56
CA ASN A 412 2.61 1.09 -12.05
C ASN A 412 3.56 2.12 -12.71
N PRO A 413 3.39 2.45 -14.01
CA PRO A 413 4.23 3.42 -14.71
C PRO A 413 4.29 4.80 -14.04
N ASN A 414 3.25 5.18 -13.29
CA ASN A 414 3.20 6.45 -12.58
C ASN A 414 4.27 6.57 -11.47
N GLU A 415 4.85 5.46 -11.00
CA GLU A 415 5.98 5.46 -10.07
C GLU A 415 7.23 6.15 -10.65
N TYR A 416 7.37 6.15 -11.99
CA TYR A 416 8.54 6.70 -12.67
C TYR A 416 8.32 8.10 -13.25
N VAL A 417 7.05 8.52 -13.37
CA VAL A 417 6.66 9.76 -14.02
C VAL A 417 7.11 10.96 -13.17
N ASP A 418 7.87 11.85 -13.79
CA ASP A 418 8.32 13.12 -13.18
C ASP A 418 8.55 14.16 -14.28
N TYR A 419 8.67 15.44 -13.89
CA TYR A 419 9.07 16.52 -14.81
C TYR A 419 10.59 16.69 -14.86
N GLU A 420 11.35 16.06 -13.96
CA GLU A 420 12.81 16.05 -13.92
C GLU A 420 13.34 14.67 -14.34
N ILE A 421 14.07 14.60 -15.47
CA ILE A 421 14.58 13.32 -16.01
C ILE A 421 15.49 12.60 -15.00
N ALA A 422 16.29 13.35 -14.24
CA ALA A 422 17.16 12.78 -13.21
C ALA A 422 16.35 12.13 -12.08
N ALA A 423 15.21 12.71 -11.70
CA ALA A 423 14.30 12.14 -10.70
C ALA A 423 13.62 10.87 -11.24
N SER A 424 13.08 10.90 -12.46
CA SER A 424 12.53 9.72 -13.14
C SER A 424 13.55 8.58 -13.24
N ARG A 425 14.79 8.90 -13.63
CA ARG A 425 15.90 7.95 -13.71
C ARG A 425 16.17 7.29 -12.37
N LYS A 426 16.26 8.10 -11.30
CA LYS A 426 16.46 7.60 -9.95
C LYS A 426 15.33 6.67 -9.50
N ARG A 427 14.06 7.10 -9.62
CA ARG A 427 12.90 6.29 -9.23
C ARG A 427 12.81 4.99 -10.02
N PHE A 428 13.02 5.04 -11.34
CA PHE A 428 13.02 3.85 -12.19
C PHE A 428 14.10 2.85 -11.76
N ASN A 429 15.32 3.32 -11.47
CA ASN A 429 16.39 2.46 -11.00
C ASN A 429 16.08 1.89 -9.60
N GLU A 430 15.68 2.73 -8.64
CA GLU A 430 15.38 2.28 -7.27
C GLU A 430 14.25 1.26 -7.23
N TYR A 431 13.15 1.53 -7.93
CA TYR A 431 12.00 0.63 -7.97
C TYR A 431 12.33 -0.70 -8.65
N ASN A 432 12.95 -0.71 -9.84
CA ASN A 432 13.20 -1.97 -10.56
C ASN A 432 14.25 -2.84 -9.85
N ASN A 433 15.28 -2.23 -9.24
CA ASN A 433 16.23 -2.99 -8.43
C ASN A 433 15.58 -3.55 -7.15
N ALA A 434 14.65 -2.81 -6.52
CA ALA A 434 13.87 -3.31 -5.40
C ALA A 434 12.92 -4.44 -5.85
N TYR A 435 12.19 -4.26 -6.95
CA TYR A 435 11.33 -5.28 -7.57
C TYR A 435 12.11 -6.57 -7.77
N PHE A 436 13.29 -6.48 -8.38
CA PHE A 436 14.16 -7.63 -8.61
C PHE A 436 14.58 -8.32 -7.32
N LYS A 437 15.07 -7.55 -6.34
CA LYS A 437 15.48 -8.10 -5.03
C LYS A 437 14.33 -8.83 -4.35
N HIS A 438 13.17 -8.19 -4.24
CA HIS A 438 11.99 -8.76 -3.58
C HIS A 438 11.54 -10.02 -4.32
N MET A 439 11.29 -9.97 -5.64
CA MET A 439 10.88 -11.14 -6.42
C MET A 439 11.88 -12.29 -6.33
N PHE A 440 13.17 -12.02 -6.54
CA PHE A 440 14.21 -13.06 -6.57
C PHE A 440 14.29 -13.82 -5.25
N PHE A 441 14.25 -13.12 -4.12
CA PHE A 441 14.27 -13.78 -2.80
C PHE A 441 12.96 -14.47 -2.42
N GLY A 442 11.85 -14.12 -3.05
CA GLY A 442 10.63 -14.93 -3.00
C GLY A 442 10.76 -16.28 -3.71
N PHE A 443 11.52 -16.33 -4.80
CA PHE A 443 11.83 -17.59 -5.50
C PHE A 443 12.95 -18.39 -4.84
N ALA A 444 13.82 -17.77 -4.05
CA ALA A 444 15.00 -18.41 -3.48
C ALA A 444 14.71 -19.77 -2.80
N PRO A 445 13.64 -19.95 -2.00
CA PRO A 445 13.33 -21.27 -1.42
C PRO A 445 13.07 -22.36 -2.47
N LEU A 446 12.45 -22.01 -3.60
CA LEU A 446 12.22 -22.95 -4.71
C LEU A 446 13.50 -23.20 -5.50
N LEU A 447 14.29 -22.16 -5.73
CA LEU A 447 15.58 -22.26 -6.43
C LEU A 447 16.60 -23.08 -5.62
N CYS A 448 16.53 -23.08 -4.28
CA CYS A 448 17.33 -23.97 -3.46
C CYS A 448 17.06 -25.47 -3.68
N ILE A 449 15.99 -25.86 -4.39
CA ILE A 449 15.64 -27.26 -4.65
C ILE A 449 16.04 -27.60 -6.11
N PRO A 450 17.13 -28.36 -6.33
CA PRO A 450 17.61 -28.67 -7.68
C PRO A 450 16.56 -29.34 -8.58
N GLU A 451 15.78 -30.25 -8.00
CA GLU A 451 14.76 -31.00 -8.70
C GLU A 451 13.70 -30.07 -9.34
N TYR A 452 13.40 -28.93 -8.72
CA TYR A 452 12.44 -27.97 -9.27
C TYR A 452 12.93 -27.24 -10.52
N GLN A 453 14.25 -27.09 -10.67
CA GLN A 453 14.83 -26.43 -11.85
C GLN A 453 15.09 -27.41 -12.99
N LEU A 454 15.38 -28.67 -12.67
CA LEU A 454 15.78 -29.71 -13.62
C LEU A 454 14.60 -30.52 -14.15
N HIS A 455 13.55 -30.70 -13.35
CA HIS A 455 12.38 -31.48 -13.75
C HIS A 455 11.48 -30.65 -14.66
N LYS A 456 11.55 -30.91 -15.97
CA LYS A 456 10.64 -30.27 -16.93
C LYS A 456 9.24 -30.88 -16.81
N PRO A 457 8.18 -30.08 -16.94
CA PRO A 457 6.84 -30.61 -16.92
C PRO A 457 6.57 -31.49 -18.15
N LYS A 458 5.78 -32.54 -17.94
CA LYS A 458 5.18 -33.34 -19.02
C LYS A 458 4.21 -32.50 -19.85
N GLU A 459 4.08 -32.85 -21.13
CA GLU A 459 3.13 -32.22 -22.04
C GLU A 459 1.70 -32.19 -21.47
N PHE A 460 0.99 -31.10 -21.73
CA PHE A 460 -0.39 -30.90 -21.34
C PHE A 460 -1.25 -30.63 -22.56
N ILE A 461 -2.37 -31.35 -22.65
CA ILE A 461 -3.30 -31.22 -23.77
C ILE A 461 -4.32 -30.13 -23.41
N TYR A 462 -4.10 -28.94 -23.96
CA TYR A 462 -5.02 -27.82 -23.80
C TYR A 462 -6.35 -28.07 -24.52
N LYS A 463 -7.42 -27.47 -23.99
CA LYS A 463 -8.73 -27.46 -24.65
C LYS A 463 -8.64 -26.66 -25.96
N SER A 464 -9.43 -27.08 -26.95
CA SER A 464 -9.51 -26.39 -28.24
C SER A 464 -10.19 -25.02 -28.15
N LYS A 465 -11.14 -24.87 -27.22
CA LYS A 465 -11.83 -23.61 -26.94
C LYS A 465 -12.06 -23.45 -25.44
N TYR A 466 -11.88 -22.23 -24.96
CA TYR A 466 -12.17 -21.81 -23.60
C TYR A 466 -13.39 -20.89 -23.56
N GLY A 467 -14.08 -20.83 -22.42
CA GLY A 467 -15.27 -20.00 -22.22
C GLY A 467 -14.96 -18.54 -21.88
N PHE A 468 -13.69 -18.18 -21.78
CA PHE A 468 -13.17 -16.85 -21.42
C PHE A 468 -11.68 -16.76 -21.81
N ASN A 469 -11.13 -15.55 -21.84
CA ASN A 469 -9.81 -15.26 -22.40
C ASN A 469 -8.69 -15.25 -21.35
N VAL A 470 -8.97 -14.73 -20.16
CA VAL A 470 -8.00 -14.68 -19.04
C VAL A 470 -8.55 -15.33 -17.78
N SER A 471 -7.68 -15.69 -16.85
CA SER A 471 -8.09 -16.30 -15.58
C SER A 471 -9.05 -15.42 -14.77
N TYR A 472 -9.88 -16.04 -13.94
CA TYR A 472 -10.72 -15.32 -12.98
C TYR A 472 -9.91 -14.44 -12.01
N TRP A 473 -8.65 -14.81 -11.76
CA TRP A 473 -7.74 -14.04 -10.91
C TRP A 473 -7.28 -12.76 -11.59
N GLU A 474 -7.06 -12.80 -12.91
CA GLU A 474 -6.75 -11.60 -13.70
C GLU A 474 -8.01 -10.72 -13.86
N HIS A 475 -9.21 -11.33 -13.98
CA HIS A 475 -10.48 -10.58 -13.94
C HIS A 475 -10.64 -9.78 -12.65
N GLU A 476 -10.42 -10.42 -11.49
CA GLU A 476 -10.45 -9.75 -10.18
C GLU A 476 -9.33 -8.71 -10.03
N ALA A 477 -8.09 -9.02 -10.43
CA ALA A 477 -6.98 -8.09 -10.36
C ALA A 477 -7.22 -6.84 -11.23
N MET A 478 -7.92 -7.00 -12.35
CA MET A 478 -8.33 -5.88 -13.20
C MET A 478 -9.41 -5.03 -12.53
N ALA A 479 -10.46 -5.65 -11.97
CA ALA A 479 -11.52 -4.94 -11.26
C ALA A 479 -10.98 -4.15 -10.06
N ASN A 480 -10.06 -4.74 -9.27
CA ASN A 480 -9.43 -4.07 -8.13
C ASN A 480 -8.46 -2.94 -8.52
N SER A 481 -8.01 -2.90 -9.79
CA SER A 481 -7.19 -1.79 -10.29
C SER A 481 -8.01 -0.59 -10.78
N MET A 482 -9.34 -0.72 -10.88
CA MET A 482 -10.26 0.39 -11.14
C MET A 482 -10.59 1.16 -9.86
N ASP A 483 -11.25 2.32 -9.99
CA ASP A 483 -11.76 3.04 -8.81
C ASP A 483 -12.93 2.27 -8.17
N VAL A 484 -12.62 1.56 -7.08
CA VAL A 484 -13.57 0.74 -6.30
C VAL A 484 -14.80 1.52 -5.84
N ARG A 485 -14.70 2.85 -5.66
CA ARG A 485 -15.84 3.70 -5.27
C ARG A 485 -16.96 3.72 -6.32
N THR A 486 -16.62 3.47 -7.57
CA THR A 486 -17.62 3.37 -8.65
C THR A 486 -18.38 2.03 -8.61
N LEU A 487 -17.74 1.00 -8.06
CA LEU A 487 -18.25 -0.37 -7.97
C LEU A 487 -19.00 -0.64 -6.68
N GLU A 488 -18.68 0.05 -5.59
CA GLU A 488 -19.23 -0.23 -4.26
C GLU A 488 -20.71 0.15 -4.08
N HIS A 489 -21.36 -0.51 -3.11
CA HIS A 489 -22.71 -0.16 -2.69
C HIS A 489 -22.71 1.20 -1.96
N SER A 490 -23.70 2.06 -2.24
CA SER A 490 -23.75 3.44 -1.71
C SER A 490 -23.77 3.58 -0.18
N GLU A 491 -24.25 2.55 0.54
CA GLU A 491 -24.25 2.50 2.01
C GLU A 491 -22.99 1.84 2.60
N CYS A 492 -22.06 1.36 1.76
CA CYS A 492 -20.86 0.67 2.24
C CYS A 492 -19.94 1.65 2.98
N VAL A 493 -19.43 1.22 4.14
CA VAL A 493 -18.48 1.99 4.97
C VAL A 493 -17.18 1.23 5.21
N THR A 494 -17.03 0.03 4.63
CA THR A 494 -15.87 -0.84 4.79
C THR A 494 -15.16 -1.04 3.45
N ARG A 495 -13.96 -1.65 3.49
CA ARG A 495 -13.32 -2.19 2.27
C ARG A 495 -14.28 -3.18 1.60
N ASN A 496 -14.26 -3.23 0.26
CA ASN A 496 -15.09 -4.18 -0.49
C ASN A 496 -14.25 -5.38 -0.93
N ILE A 497 -14.87 -6.56 -0.97
CA ILE A 497 -14.37 -7.74 -1.67
C ILE A 497 -15.01 -7.78 -3.05
N LEU A 498 -14.20 -7.73 -4.11
CA LEU A 498 -14.67 -7.76 -5.49
C LEU A 498 -14.57 -9.18 -6.05
N LYS A 499 -15.71 -9.78 -6.40
CA LYS A 499 -15.75 -11.08 -7.10
C LYS A 499 -16.19 -10.86 -8.53
N THR A 500 -15.56 -11.59 -9.46
CA THR A 500 -15.88 -11.52 -10.87
C THR A 500 -16.44 -12.84 -11.38
N LYS A 501 -17.38 -12.76 -12.32
CA LYS A 501 -17.95 -13.91 -13.00
C LYS A 501 -18.14 -13.59 -14.48
N PRO A 502 -17.54 -14.36 -15.41
CA PRO A 502 -17.83 -14.22 -16.83
C PRO A 502 -19.30 -14.50 -17.14
N VAL A 503 -19.90 -13.57 -17.89
CA VAL A 503 -21.28 -13.65 -18.37
C VAL A 503 -21.30 -14.00 -19.85
N GLN A 504 -20.41 -13.37 -20.62
CA GLN A 504 -20.26 -13.59 -22.05
C GLN A 504 -18.78 -13.41 -22.41
N SER A 505 -18.29 -14.19 -23.35
CA SER A 505 -16.95 -14.03 -23.90
C SER A 505 -16.96 -14.19 -25.42
N SER A 506 -16.14 -13.39 -26.08
CA SER A 506 -15.79 -13.47 -27.50
C SER A 506 -14.30 -13.80 -27.65
N ASP A 507 -13.76 -13.74 -28.88
CA ASP A 507 -12.38 -14.14 -29.18
C ASP A 507 -11.29 -13.31 -28.48
N SER A 508 -11.60 -12.09 -28.04
CA SER A 508 -10.65 -11.22 -27.33
C SER A 508 -11.25 -10.41 -26.19
N THR A 509 -12.56 -10.56 -25.94
CA THR A 509 -13.30 -9.76 -24.98
C THR A 509 -14.05 -10.65 -24.01
N ASP A 510 -13.94 -10.35 -22.71
CA ASP A 510 -14.72 -10.96 -21.64
C ASP A 510 -15.65 -9.90 -21.03
N VAL A 511 -16.94 -10.20 -20.95
CA VAL A 511 -17.96 -9.43 -20.23
C VAL A 511 -18.21 -10.10 -18.89
N LEU A 512 -18.02 -9.34 -17.83
CA LEU A 512 -17.91 -9.81 -16.45
C LEU A 512 -19.00 -9.16 -15.59
N GLU A 513 -19.66 -9.95 -14.75
CA GLU A 513 -20.39 -9.44 -13.59
C GLU A 513 -19.39 -9.26 -12.45
N VAL A 514 -19.27 -8.03 -11.94
CA VAL A 514 -18.45 -7.68 -10.78
C VAL A 514 -19.37 -7.43 -9.60
N THR A 515 -19.30 -8.30 -8.59
CA THR A 515 -20.04 -8.12 -7.34
C THR A 515 -19.11 -7.54 -6.29
N ALA A 516 -19.42 -6.32 -5.82
CA ALA A 516 -18.73 -5.68 -4.71
C ALA A 516 -19.47 -5.99 -3.40
N HIS A 517 -18.84 -6.76 -2.51
CA HIS A 517 -19.35 -7.12 -1.20
C HIS A 517 -18.73 -6.22 -0.13
N GLY A 518 -19.54 -5.64 0.74
CA GLY A 518 -19.06 -4.82 1.85
C GLY A 518 -20.09 -4.72 2.97
N TYR A 519 -19.90 -3.80 3.90
CA TYR A 519 -20.79 -3.64 5.05
C TYR A 519 -21.22 -2.20 5.23
N LYS A 520 -22.50 -2.01 5.56
CA LYS A 520 -22.99 -0.73 6.10
C LYS A 520 -22.90 -0.71 7.62
N GLY A 521 -22.61 0.46 8.17
CA GLY A 521 -22.49 0.67 9.60
C GLY A 521 -23.79 1.24 10.20
N ILE A 522 -24.41 0.51 11.12
CA ILE A 522 -25.59 0.95 11.87
C ILE A 522 -25.16 1.30 13.30
N PRO A 523 -25.29 2.56 13.75
CA PRO A 523 -24.95 2.93 15.12
C PRO A 523 -25.91 2.28 16.13
N ARG A 524 -25.35 1.71 17.20
CA ARG A 524 -26.03 1.04 18.30
C ARG A 524 -25.50 1.54 19.63
N VAL A 525 -26.28 1.37 20.70
CA VAL A 525 -25.87 1.70 22.07
C VAL A 525 -26.25 0.54 22.99
N ASP A 526 -25.27 0.00 23.68
CA ASP A 526 -25.48 -0.96 24.76
C ASP A 526 -25.34 -0.26 26.11
N TYR A 527 -26.22 -0.59 27.05
CA TYR A 527 -26.17 -0.04 28.40
C TYR A 527 -25.60 -1.09 29.36
N VAL A 528 -24.43 -0.80 29.93
CA VAL A 528 -23.72 -1.73 30.81
C VAL A 528 -23.81 -1.25 32.27
N PRO A 529 -24.33 -2.07 33.19
CA PRO A 529 -24.45 -1.69 34.59
C PRO A 529 -23.06 -1.58 35.25
N LYS A 530 -22.78 -0.44 35.89
CA LYS A 530 -21.58 -0.20 36.71
C LYS A 530 -21.94 0.49 38.02
N THR A 531 -21.38 -0.01 39.12
CA THR A 531 -21.62 0.55 40.46
C THR A 531 -20.60 1.64 40.76
N ALA A 532 -21.08 2.84 41.12
CA ALA A 532 -20.24 3.92 41.59
C ALA A 532 -19.92 3.79 43.09
N ARG A 533 -18.95 4.57 43.58
CA ARG A 533 -18.51 4.58 44.99
C ARG A 533 -19.62 4.97 45.98
N ASN A 534 -20.70 5.59 45.50
CA ASN A 534 -21.91 5.85 46.30
C ASN A 534 -22.83 4.63 46.47
N GLY A 535 -22.46 3.45 45.94
CA GLY A 535 -23.23 2.22 46.01
C GLY A 535 -24.40 2.15 45.00
N ARG A 536 -24.64 3.19 44.20
CA ARG A 536 -25.67 3.17 43.15
C ARG A 536 -25.11 2.58 41.85
N THR A 537 -25.94 1.76 41.19
CA THR A 537 -25.62 1.24 39.86
C THR A 537 -26.13 2.21 38.80
N TYR A 538 -25.28 2.53 37.85
CA TYR A 538 -25.60 3.38 36.71
C TYR A 538 -25.42 2.57 35.41
N GLN A 539 -26.26 2.88 34.42
CA GLN A 539 -26.17 2.29 33.09
C GLN A 539 -25.21 3.12 32.24
N VAL A 540 -24.00 2.62 32.05
CA VAL A 540 -22.98 3.29 31.23
C VAL A 540 -23.30 3.01 29.76
N PRO A 541 -23.61 4.04 28.94
CA PRO A 541 -23.83 3.85 27.51
C PRO A 541 -22.50 3.53 26.82
N VAL A 542 -22.49 2.51 25.99
CA VAL A 542 -21.37 2.13 25.12
C VAL A 542 -21.87 2.15 23.69
N GLU A 543 -21.47 3.18 22.94
CA GLU A 543 -21.78 3.31 21.52
C GLU A 543 -20.92 2.35 20.69
N TRP A 544 -21.55 1.65 19.76
CA TRP A 544 -20.86 0.72 18.86
C TRP A 544 -21.53 0.71 17.47
N THR A 545 -20.87 0.11 16.49
CA THR A 545 -21.37 0.04 15.11
C THR A 545 -21.64 -1.41 14.74
N GLU A 546 -22.88 -1.72 14.39
CA GLU A 546 -23.27 -3.00 13.80
C GLU A 546 -22.97 -2.98 12.30
N TYR A 547 -22.28 -4.00 11.81
CA TYR A 547 -21.93 -4.14 10.40
C TYR A 547 -22.89 -5.12 9.74
N VAL A 548 -23.66 -4.65 8.77
CA VAL A 548 -24.63 -5.47 8.01
C VAL A 548 -24.17 -5.55 6.56
N GLY A 549 -24.09 -6.77 6.02
CA GLY A 549 -23.63 -7.02 4.65
C GLY A 549 -24.50 -6.30 3.61
N VAL A 550 -23.84 -5.65 2.66
CA VAL A 550 -24.42 -5.01 1.47
C VAL A 550 -23.61 -5.41 0.25
N TRP A 551 -24.24 -5.45 -0.92
CA TRP A 551 -23.54 -5.76 -2.16
C TRP A 551 -24.09 -4.98 -3.34
N LYS A 552 -23.26 -4.77 -4.36
CA LYS A 552 -23.66 -4.16 -5.63
C LYS A 552 -23.06 -4.94 -6.80
N LYS A 553 -23.89 -5.20 -7.81
CA LYS A 553 -23.47 -5.82 -9.07
C LYS A 553 -23.23 -4.74 -10.11
N ASN A 554 -22.13 -4.87 -10.84
CA ASN A 554 -21.76 -4.01 -11.95
C ASN A 554 -21.35 -4.89 -13.13
N THR A 555 -21.38 -4.34 -14.34
CA THR A 555 -20.87 -5.02 -15.53
C THR A 555 -19.54 -4.40 -15.91
N MET A 556 -18.51 -5.22 -16.08
CA MET A 556 -17.19 -4.82 -16.54
C MET A 556 -16.87 -5.54 -17.85
N VAL A 557 -16.27 -4.82 -18.78
CA VAL A 557 -15.76 -5.38 -20.03
C VAL A 557 -14.25 -5.38 -19.95
N LEU A 558 -13.63 -6.50 -20.33
CA LEU A 558 -12.19 -6.67 -20.41
C LEU A 558 -11.82 -7.12 -21.82
N LYS A 559 -10.97 -6.37 -22.50
CA LYS A 559 -10.46 -6.71 -23.84
C LYS A 559 -8.96 -6.92 -23.82
N VAL A 560 -8.53 -8.08 -24.29
CA VAL A 560 -7.11 -8.45 -24.41
C VAL A 560 -6.54 -7.85 -25.71
N GLN A 561 -5.49 -7.06 -25.58
CA GLN A 561 -4.82 -6.33 -26.67
C GLN A 561 -3.29 -6.56 -26.64
N PRO A 562 -2.79 -7.77 -27.02
CA PRO A 562 -1.40 -8.16 -26.83
C PRO A 562 -0.37 -7.27 -27.53
N LYS A 563 -0.79 -6.54 -28.57
CA LYS A 563 0.08 -5.66 -29.38
C LYS A 563 0.04 -4.20 -28.97
N MET A 564 -0.94 -3.82 -28.15
CA MET A 564 -1.14 -2.44 -27.73
C MET A 564 -0.18 -2.10 -26.59
N THR A 565 0.50 -0.97 -26.69
CA THR A 565 1.36 -0.43 -25.64
C THR A 565 0.62 0.67 -24.86
N ARG A 566 1.13 1.06 -23.67
CA ARG A 566 0.60 2.25 -22.99
C ARG A 566 0.70 3.52 -23.84
N LEU A 567 1.72 3.64 -24.68
CA LEU A 567 1.83 4.77 -25.60
C LEU A 567 0.62 4.80 -26.55
N ASP A 568 0.28 3.66 -27.16
CA ASP A 568 -0.88 3.54 -28.05
C ASP A 568 -2.19 3.85 -27.30
N TYR A 569 -2.31 3.42 -26.04
CA TYR A 569 -3.42 3.79 -25.18
C TYR A 569 -3.50 5.31 -24.96
N ILE A 570 -2.39 5.94 -24.57
CA ILE A 570 -2.38 7.39 -24.32
C ILE A 570 -2.65 8.16 -25.61
N SER A 571 -2.09 7.76 -26.75
CA SER A 571 -2.27 8.48 -28.02
C SER A 571 -3.64 8.25 -28.64
N ASN A 572 -4.09 7.00 -28.73
CA ASN A 572 -5.25 6.62 -29.52
C ASN A 572 -6.55 6.67 -28.69
N VAL A 573 -6.44 6.53 -27.38
CA VAL A 573 -7.58 6.51 -26.45
C VAL A 573 -7.65 7.79 -25.63
N LEU A 574 -6.59 8.20 -24.94
CA LEU A 574 -6.64 9.41 -24.08
C LEU A 574 -6.40 10.73 -24.84
N GLY A 575 -5.59 10.70 -25.89
CA GLY A 575 -5.00 11.89 -26.54
C GLY A 575 -5.80 12.46 -27.71
N LYS A 576 -6.84 11.76 -28.21
CA LYS A 576 -7.74 12.30 -29.23
C LYS A 576 -8.63 13.38 -28.59
N SER A 577 -8.32 14.64 -28.88
CA SER A 577 -8.96 15.85 -28.31
C SER A 577 -10.48 15.94 -28.50
N ASP A 578 -11.05 15.15 -29.42
CA ASP A 578 -12.47 14.84 -29.49
C ASP A 578 -12.71 13.36 -29.24
N ASN A 579 -12.77 13.00 -27.97
CA ASN A 579 -13.13 11.67 -27.51
C ASN A 579 -14.62 11.32 -27.75
N GLN A 580 -15.25 11.94 -28.76
CA GLN A 580 -16.66 11.76 -29.07
C GLN A 580 -16.96 10.30 -29.40
N GLY A 581 -16.06 9.57 -30.06
CA GLY A 581 -16.21 8.14 -30.33
C GLY A 581 -16.36 7.31 -29.06
N TRP A 582 -15.42 7.44 -28.12
CA TRP A 582 -15.49 6.75 -26.82
C TRP A 582 -16.61 7.27 -25.93
N LYS A 583 -16.89 8.58 -25.93
CA LYS A 583 -18.04 9.17 -25.21
C LYS A 583 -19.38 8.65 -25.75
N ASN A 584 -19.51 8.51 -27.06
CA ASN A 584 -20.68 7.93 -27.71
C ASN A 584 -20.78 6.43 -27.42
N PHE A 585 -19.66 5.70 -27.49
CA PHE A 585 -19.62 4.27 -27.22
C PHE A 585 -20.00 3.94 -25.76
N LEU A 586 -19.52 4.74 -24.81
CA LEU A 586 -19.78 4.54 -23.39
C LEU A 586 -21.05 5.25 -22.88
N ASN A 587 -21.72 6.07 -23.71
CA ASN A 587 -22.88 6.89 -23.35
C ASN A 587 -22.73 7.60 -21.98
N GLY A 588 -21.52 8.09 -21.65
CA GLY A 588 -21.24 8.55 -20.28
C GLY A 588 -19.80 9.00 -20.00
N GLU A 589 -19.46 9.10 -18.70
CA GLU A 589 -18.18 9.64 -18.23
C GLU A 589 -16.99 8.71 -18.47
N TYR A 590 -15.89 9.33 -18.89
CA TYR A 590 -14.62 8.73 -19.32
C TYR A 590 -13.80 8.07 -18.20
N SER A 591 -14.24 8.18 -16.95
CA SER A 591 -13.41 7.96 -15.75
C SER A 591 -13.11 6.49 -15.43
N ASN A 592 -13.79 5.55 -16.07
CA ASN A 592 -13.72 4.13 -15.70
C ASN A 592 -12.89 3.27 -16.67
N LEU A 593 -12.18 3.89 -17.62
CA LEU A 593 -11.33 3.19 -18.57
C LEU A 593 -9.91 3.03 -18.01
N ILE A 594 -9.42 1.79 -17.98
CA ILE A 594 -8.06 1.49 -17.55
C ILE A 594 -7.36 0.62 -18.59
N PHE A 595 -6.05 0.82 -18.72
CA PHE A 595 -5.18 -0.04 -19.50
C PHE A 595 -4.06 -0.54 -18.61
N ARG A 596 -3.88 -1.87 -18.57
CA ARG A 596 -2.87 -2.53 -17.75
C ARG A 596 -2.45 -3.82 -18.42
N ARG A 597 -1.14 -4.07 -18.54
CA ARG A 597 -0.57 -5.35 -19.00
C ARG A 597 -1.24 -5.89 -20.27
N ASN A 598 -1.29 -5.04 -21.30
CA ASN A 598 -1.91 -5.36 -22.60
C ASN A 598 -3.42 -5.66 -22.53
N MET A 599 -4.12 -5.24 -21.48
CA MET A 599 -5.56 -5.40 -21.35
C MET A 599 -6.21 -4.04 -21.13
N LEU A 600 -7.33 -3.82 -21.80
CA LEU A 600 -8.20 -2.66 -21.64
C LEU A 600 -9.44 -3.08 -20.87
N GLY A 601 -9.79 -2.36 -19.81
CA GLY A 601 -11.00 -2.63 -19.05
C GLY A 601 -11.82 -1.38 -18.81
N PHE A 602 -13.15 -1.55 -18.80
CA PHE A 602 -14.08 -0.48 -18.43
C PHE A 602 -15.36 -1.01 -17.80
N ILE A 603 -16.01 -0.15 -17.02
CA ILE A 603 -17.29 -0.46 -16.35
C ILE A 603 -18.46 0.06 -17.20
N CYS A 604 -19.44 -0.78 -17.45
CA CYS A 604 -20.73 -0.38 -18.00
C CYS A 604 -21.58 0.28 -16.89
N ASN A 605 -22.09 1.47 -17.19
CA ASN A 605 -23.07 2.22 -16.41
C ASN A 605 -24.52 1.87 -16.85
N LYS A 606 -25.51 2.54 -16.27
CA LYS A 606 -26.95 2.29 -16.58
C LYS A 606 -27.39 2.68 -17.99
N TYR A 607 -26.55 3.37 -18.76
CA TYR A 607 -26.83 3.92 -20.09
C TYR A 607 -26.04 3.23 -21.21
N ASN A 608 -25.11 2.32 -20.87
CA ASN A 608 -24.44 1.46 -21.82
C ASN A 608 -24.50 -0.01 -21.37
N SER A 609 -24.73 -0.89 -22.33
CA SER A 609 -24.56 -2.33 -22.17
C SER A 609 -23.56 -2.79 -23.23
N TYR A 610 -22.77 -3.80 -22.92
CA TYR A 610 -21.87 -4.40 -23.90
C TYR A 610 -22.36 -5.78 -24.28
N THR A 611 -22.39 -6.04 -25.57
CA THR A 611 -22.71 -7.32 -26.19
C THR A 611 -21.61 -7.70 -27.18
N GLY A 612 -21.55 -8.97 -27.57
CA GLY A 612 -20.57 -9.43 -28.56
C GLY A 612 -20.63 -8.70 -29.92
N ASP A 613 -21.76 -8.08 -30.26
CA ASP A 613 -21.91 -7.31 -31.50
C ASP A 613 -21.14 -5.97 -31.46
N ASP A 614 -20.80 -5.49 -30.25
CA ASP A 614 -20.06 -4.24 -30.04
C ASP A 614 -18.54 -4.41 -30.24
N ASP A 615 -18.04 -5.64 -30.37
CA ASP A 615 -16.61 -5.95 -30.55
C ASP A 615 -16.01 -5.24 -31.77
N ALA A 616 -16.75 -5.21 -32.90
CA ALA A 616 -16.28 -4.57 -34.12
C ALA A 616 -16.12 -3.05 -33.96
N ALA A 617 -17.06 -2.40 -33.25
CA ALA A 617 -17.00 -0.98 -32.95
C ALA A 617 -15.86 -0.67 -31.97
N LEU A 618 -15.65 -1.52 -30.96
CA LEU A 618 -14.54 -1.39 -30.02
C LEU A 618 -13.18 -1.56 -30.72
N ASP A 619 -13.06 -2.50 -31.65
CA ASP A 619 -11.85 -2.68 -32.47
C ASP A 619 -11.59 -1.50 -33.43
N GLU A 620 -12.63 -0.83 -33.90
CA GLU A 620 -12.50 0.40 -34.68
C GLU A 620 -12.00 1.58 -33.82
N LEU A 621 -12.50 1.72 -32.59
CA LEU A 621 -12.08 2.76 -31.66
C LEU A 621 -10.62 2.64 -31.21
N LEU A 622 -10.07 1.42 -31.23
CA LEU A 622 -8.70 1.13 -30.83
C LEU A 622 -7.67 1.30 -31.96
N LYS A 623 -8.12 1.50 -33.20
CA LYS A 623 -7.28 1.88 -34.34
C LYS A 623 -7.01 3.39 -34.35
#